data_AF-M5VD18-F1
#
_entry.id   AF-M5VD18-F1
#
_cell.length_a   1.000
_cell.length_b   1.000
_cell.length_c   1.000
_cell.angle_alpha   90.00
_cell.angle_beta   90.00
_cell.angle_gamma   90.00
#
_symmetry.space_group_name_H-M   'P 1'
#
loop_
_entity.id
_entity.type
_entity.pdbx_description
1 polymer ?
#
loop_
_entity_poly.entity_id
_entity_poly.type
_entity_poly.pdbx_seq_one_letter_code
_entity_poly.pdbx_strand_id
1 'polypeptide(L)'
;MIEIIPNLHIGNQSDYETNIANRHNWFVIHACKEPFHRNLLGYSGKGAPKEHPEYLLARRGNRLFLNLVDATDPSYIPKEIIDSALQFLDEVISQNKPVLLHCNLGESRSPGIGLLYLAQNRKIPNQNLEEAENSFRELYSNYKPKTGMRGFLKKYWQEYMKQSE
;
A
#
# COMPACT_ATOMS: atom_id res chain seq x y z
N MET A 1 -3.79 -9.22 -10.88
CA MET A 1 -3.85 -9.14 -9.41
C MET A 1 -3.52 -10.52 -8.86
N ILE A 2 -2.85 -10.59 -7.72
CA ILE A 2 -2.43 -11.83 -7.06
C ILE A 2 -2.90 -11.77 -5.61
N GLU A 3 -3.56 -12.83 -5.14
CA GLU A 3 -3.91 -13.01 -3.73
C GLU A 3 -2.69 -13.53 -2.97
N ILE A 4 -2.16 -12.75 -2.04
CA ILE A 4 -0.93 -13.09 -1.30
C ILE A 4 -1.19 -13.80 0.02
N ILE A 5 -2.36 -13.56 0.61
CA ILE A 5 -2.99 -14.29 1.71
C ILE A 5 -4.52 -14.18 1.52
N PRO A 6 -5.35 -15.02 2.17
CA PRO A 6 -6.80 -14.94 2.03
C PRO A 6 -7.33 -13.51 2.17
N ASN A 7 -8.11 -13.08 1.18
CA ASN A 7 -8.72 -11.77 1.01
C ASN A 7 -7.77 -10.59 0.69
N LEU A 8 -6.45 -10.72 0.84
CA LEU A 8 -5.50 -9.65 0.51
C LEU A 8 -4.93 -9.84 -0.89
N HIS A 9 -5.30 -8.96 -1.80
CA HIS A 9 -4.85 -8.98 -3.19
C HIS A 9 -3.94 -7.79 -3.48
N ILE A 10 -2.87 -8.04 -4.24
CA ILE A 10 -1.99 -7.00 -4.76
C ILE A 10 -2.10 -6.95 -6.28
N GLY A 11 -2.15 -5.73 -6.82
CA GLY A 11 -2.24 -5.54 -8.26
C GLY A 11 -1.71 -4.20 -8.75
N ASN A 12 -1.96 -3.97 -10.03
CA ASN A 12 -1.66 -2.73 -10.73
C ASN A 12 -2.93 -1.91 -11.01
N GLN A 13 -2.80 -0.81 -11.76
CA GLN A 13 -3.94 0.03 -12.11
C GLN A 13 -4.96 -0.67 -13.01
N SER A 14 -4.52 -1.45 -14.00
CA SER A 14 -5.40 -2.19 -14.90
C SER A 14 -6.22 -3.25 -14.16
N ASP A 15 -5.62 -3.91 -13.17
CA ASP A 15 -6.31 -4.85 -12.29
C ASP A 15 -7.50 -4.20 -11.60
N TYR A 16 -7.29 -3.00 -11.05
CA TYR A 16 -8.35 -2.21 -10.45
C TYR A 16 -9.41 -1.81 -11.49
N GLU A 17 -9.01 -1.17 -12.59
CA GLU A 17 -9.93 -0.60 -13.58
C GLU A 17 -10.80 -1.66 -14.25
N THR A 18 -10.20 -2.81 -14.60
CA THR A 18 -10.87 -3.87 -15.34
C THR A 18 -11.72 -4.77 -14.45
N ASN A 19 -11.24 -5.08 -13.23
CA ASN A 19 -11.84 -6.14 -12.42
C ASN A 19 -12.61 -5.62 -11.21
N ILE A 20 -12.15 -4.53 -10.58
CA ILE A 20 -12.59 -4.12 -9.24
C ILE A 20 -13.36 -2.80 -9.23
N ALA A 21 -13.15 -1.91 -10.19
CA ALA A 21 -13.72 -0.55 -10.18
C ALA A 21 -15.25 -0.51 -9.94
N ASN A 22 -15.98 -1.49 -10.48
CA ASN A 22 -17.44 -1.60 -10.38
C ASN A 22 -17.91 -2.59 -9.29
N ARG A 23 -17.02 -3.11 -8.44
CA ARG A 23 -17.37 -4.07 -7.37
C ARG A 23 -17.50 -3.34 -6.03
N HIS A 24 -18.73 -3.18 -5.56
CA HIS A 24 -19.02 -2.47 -4.30
C HIS A 24 -18.66 -3.24 -3.03
N ASN A 25 -18.60 -4.58 -3.12
CA ASN A 25 -18.25 -5.46 -2.00
C ASN A 25 -16.75 -5.61 -1.77
N TRP A 26 -15.91 -4.95 -2.59
CA TRP A 26 -14.47 -4.95 -2.45
C TRP A 26 -13.99 -3.67 -1.77
N PHE A 27 -12.99 -3.85 -0.92
CA PHE A 27 -12.21 -2.74 -0.40
C PHE A 27 -11.03 -2.45 -1.32
N VAL A 28 -10.62 -1.19 -1.39
CA VAL A 28 -9.51 -0.78 -2.28
C VAL A 28 -8.61 0.22 -1.57
N ILE A 29 -7.31 -0.04 -1.61
CA ILE A 29 -6.28 0.95 -1.29
C ILE A 29 -5.63 1.38 -2.60
N HIS A 30 -5.87 2.63 -2.99
CA HIS A 30 -5.17 3.31 -4.06
C HIS A 30 -3.83 3.83 -3.53
N ALA A 31 -2.80 2.98 -3.51
CA ALA A 31 -1.43 3.32 -3.10
C ALA A 31 -0.67 4.12 -4.18
N CYS A 32 -1.36 5.07 -4.81
CA CYS A 32 -0.78 6.00 -5.76
C CYS A 32 -1.58 7.32 -5.82
N LYS A 33 -0.82 8.42 -5.86
CA LYS A 33 -1.38 9.75 -6.06
C LYS A 33 -2.13 9.87 -7.40
N GLU A 34 -1.46 9.49 -8.47
CA GLU A 34 -1.98 9.61 -9.83
C GLU A 34 -2.62 8.29 -10.27
N PRO A 35 -3.79 8.31 -10.94
CA PRO A 35 -4.71 9.45 -11.03
C PRO A 35 -5.61 9.61 -9.78
N PHE A 36 -5.64 8.63 -8.88
CA PHE A 36 -6.76 8.44 -7.94
C PHE A 36 -6.92 9.55 -6.89
N HIS A 37 -5.89 9.83 -6.09
CA HIS A 37 -5.96 10.88 -5.07
C HIS A 37 -6.11 12.27 -5.70
N ARG A 38 -5.48 12.50 -6.86
CA ARG A 38 -5.64 13.75 -7.61
C ARG A 38 -7.08 13.94 -8.05
N ASN A 39 -7.64 12.96 -8.74
CA ASN A 39 -9.00 13.05 -9.27
C ASN A 39 -10.03 13.18 -8.15
N LEU A 40 -9.80 12.53 -7.00
CA LEU A 40 -10.68 12.63 -5.84
C LEU A 40 -10.77 14.07 -5.31
N LEU A 41 -9.63 14.77 -5.22
CA LEU A 41 -9.58 16.13 -4.65
C LEU A 41 -9.65 17.25 -5.70
N GLY A 42 -9.58 16.91 -6.99
CA GLY A 42 -9.75 17.85 -8.10
C GLY A 42 -8.65 18.90 -8.28
N TYR A 43 -7.46 18.71 -7.70
CA TYR A 43 -6.37 19.70 -7.84
C TYR A 43 -5.59 19.53 -9.16
N SER A 44 -5.27 20.65 -9.81
CA SER A 44 -4.50 20.69 -11.06
C SER A 44 -3.00 20.95 -10.87
N GLY A 45 -2.58 21.45 -9.71
CA GLY A 45 -1.18 21.78 -9.41
C GLY A 45 -0.26 20.56 -9.22
N LYS A 46 1.01 20.80 -8.86
CA LYS A 46 1.99 19.72 -8.63
C LYS A 46 1.60 18.76 -7.49
N GLY A 47 0.77 19.18 -6.55
CA GLY A 47 0.23 18.36 -5.46
C GLY A 47 -1.05 18.98 -4.90
N ALA A 48 -1.69 18.27 -3.97
CA ALA A 48 -2.79 18.84 -3.19
C ALA A 48 -2.31 20.09 -2.43
N PRO A 49 -3.19 21.06 -2.13
CA PRO A 49 -2.84 22.17 -1.24
C PRO A 49 -2.33 21.62 0.10
N LYS A 50 -1.22 22.16 0.62
CA LYS A 50 -0.59 21.64 1.85
C LYS A 50 -1.50 21.71 3.07
N GLU A 51 -2.33 22.73 3.14
CA GLU A 51 -3.31 22.93 4.22
C GLU A 51 -4.61 22.13 4.01
N HIS A 52 -4.70 21.33 2.94
CA HIS A 52 -5.88 20.50 2.73
C HIS A 52 -5.91 19.40 3.79
N PRO A 53 -7.05 19.20 4.51
CA PRO A 53 -7.12 18.19 5.57
C PRO A 53 -6.85 16.77 5.06
N GLU A 54 -7.13 16.53 3.78
CA GLU A 54 -6.88 15.27 3.09
C GLU A 54 -5.60 15.31 2.23
N TYR A 55 -4.59 16.11 2.60
CA TYR A 55 -3.37 16.26 1.81
C TYR A 55 -2.62 14.91 1.64
N LEU A 56 -2.52 14.12 2.70
CA LEU A 56 -1.80 12.83 2.68
C LEU A 56 -2.68 11.67 2.20
N LEU A 57 -3.95 11.66 2.61
CA LEU A 57 -4.87 10.59 2.32
C LEU A 57 -6.32 11.05 2.46
N ALA A 58 -7.22 10.29 1.85
CA ALA A 58 -8.66 10.47 1.94
C ALA A 58 -9.34 9.11 1.98
N ARG A 59 -10.44 8.98 2.74
CA ARG A 59 -11.26 7.76 2.78
C ARG A 59 -12.66 8.06 2.25
N ARG A 60 -13.19 7.18 1.39
CA ARG A 60 -14.58 7.20 0.90
C ARG A 60 -15.15 5.79 0.99
N GLY A 61 -15.90 5.50 2.04
CA GLY A 61 -16.46 4.16 2.28
C GLY A 61 -15.37 3.08 2.28
N ASN A 62 -15.49 2.12 1.36
CA ASN A 62 -14.59 0.98 1.21
C ASN A 62 -13.28 1.32 0.47
N ARG A 63 -12.97 2.61 0.28
CA ARG A 63 -11.81 3.05 -0.51
C ARG A 63 -10.93 4.00 0.27
N LEU A 64 -9.64 3.69 0.30
CA LEU A 64 -8.58 4.53 0.84
C LEU A 64 -7.73 5.06 -0.32
N PHE A 65 -7.56 6.37 -0.38
CA PHE A 65 -6.81 7.07 -1.41
C PHE A 65 -5.56 7.65 -0.79
N LEU A 66 -4.38 7.26 -1.26
CA LEU A 66 -3.11 7.70 -0.70
C LEU A 66 -2.43 8.67 -1.67
N ASN A 67 -2.00 9.84 -1.17
CA ASN A 67 -1.15 10.77 -1.89
C ASN A 67 0.31 10.25 -1.92
N LEU A 68 0.50 9.06 -2.48
CA LEU A 68 1.77 8.34 -2.46
C LEU A 68 2.42 8.34 -3.85
N VAL A 69 3.62 8.92 -3.93
CA VAL A 69 4.45 8.94 -5.13
C VAL A 69 5.55 7.87 -5.02
N ASP A 70 5.93 7.29 -6.16
CA ASP A 70 6.99 6.27 -6.21
C ASP A 70 8.35 6.95 -6.41
N ALA A 71 8.73 7.75 -5.42
CA ALA A 71 9.97 8.54 -5.44
C ALA A 71 11.21 7.67 -5.18
N THR A 72 12.37 8.18 -5.57
CA THR A 72 13.67 7.53 -5.30
C THR A 72 14.19 7.83 -3.89
N ASP A 73 13.79 8.96 -3.30
CA ASP A 73 14.17 9.36 -1.95
C ASP A 73 13.11 8.90 -0.93
N PRO A 74 13.48 8.12 0.09
CA PRO A 74 12.58 7.66 1.16
C PRO A 74 11.88 8.77 1.94
N SER A 75 12.42 9.99 1.96
CA SER A 75 11.80 11.13 2.66
C SER A 75 10.43 11.52 2.09
N TYR A 76 10.15 11.13 0.85
CA TYR A 76 8.86 11.34 0.18
C TYR A 76 7.83 10.24 0.44
N ILE A 77 8.14 9.25 1.29
CA ILE A 77 7.20 8.22 1.73
C ILE A 77 6.76 8.57 3.17
N PRO A 78 5.61 9.24 3.35
CA PRO A 78 5.15 9.66 4.66
C PRO A 78 4.78 8.44 5.49
N LYS A 79 5.28 8.35 6.72
CA LYS A 79 5.00 7.23 7.61
C LYS A 79 3.49 7.10 7.89
N GLU A 80 2.81 8.23 8.10
CA GLU A 80 1.37 8.31 8.34
C GLU A 80 0.53 7.65 7.22
N ILE A 81 0.98 7.76 5.96
CA ILE A 81 0.32 7.08 4.82
C ILE A 81 0.44 5.56 4.94
N ILE A 82 1.61 5.07 5.35
CA ILE A 82 1.87 3.64 5.50
C ILE A 82 1.13 3.09 6.72
N ASP A 83 1.20 3.78 7.86
CA ASP A 83 0.46 3.44 9.09
C ASP A 83 -1.05 3.33 8.80
N SER A 84 -1.62 4.31 8.10
CA SER A 84 -3.04 4.31 7.72
C SER A 84 -3.41 3.18 6.77
N ALA A 85 -2.51 2.80 5.85
CA ALA A 85 -2.73 1.68 4.95
C ALA A 85 -2.74 0.34 5.71
N LEU A 86 -1.80 0.15 6.65
CA LEU A 86 -1.75 -1.06 7.49
C LEU A 86 -3.00 -1.16 8.38
N GLN A 87 -3.40 -0.07 9.02
CA GLN A 87 -4.62 -0.03 9.83
C GLN A 87 -5.87 -0.37 9.01
N PHE A 88 -5.97 0.15 7.78
CA PHE A 88 -7.08 -0.17 6.89
C PHE A 88 -7.07 -1.65 6.48
N LEU A 89 -5.90 -2.25 6.26
CA LEU A 89 -5.80 -3.68 5.99
C LEU A 89 -6.29 -4.51 7.19
N ASP A 90 -5.87 -4.18 8.41
CA ASP A 90 -6.35 -4.89 9.61
C ASP A 90 -7.86 -4.77 9.80
N GLU A 91 -8.42 -3.58 9.59
CA GLU A 91 -9.86 -3.35 9.65
C GLU A 91 -10.63 -4.24 8.66
N VAL A 92 -10.12 -4.37 7.43
CA VAL A 92 -10.82 -5.11 6.37
C VAL A 92 -10.63 -6.62 6.48
N ILE A 93 -9.41 -7.06 6.80
CA ILE A 93 -9.10 -8.49 6.94
C ILE A 93 -9.82 -9.08 8.15
N SER A 94 -9.95 -8.35 9.26
CA SER A 94 -10.74 -8.80 10.43
C SER A 94 -12.23 -8.97 10.13
N GLN A 95 -12.76 -8.31 9.09
CA GLN A 95 -14.14 -8.47 8.61
C GLN A 95 -14.29 -9.60 7.58
N ASN A 96 -13.21 -10.31 7.24
CA ASN A 96 -13.18 -11.35 6.22
C ASN A 96 -13.73 -10.84 4.85
N LYS A 97 -13.35 -9.62 4.48
CA LYS A 97 -13.74 -8.97 3.22
C LYS A 97 -12.57 -8.88 2.25
N PRO A 98 -12.82 -9.04 0.94
CA PRO A 98 -11.75 -8.94 -0.05
C PRO A 98 -11.26 -7.49 -0.20
N VAL A 99 -9.94 -7.32 -0.26
CA VAL A 99 -9.27 -6.04 -0.46
C VAL A 99 -8.27 -6.12 -1.61
N LEU A 100 -8.28 -5.08 -2.46
CA LEU A 100 -7.24 -4.83 -3.45
C LEU A 100 -6.34 -3.69 -2.96
N LEU A 101 -5.07 -3.99 -2.71
CA LEU A 101 -4.01 -3.03 -2.52
C LEU A 101 -3.24 -2.86 -3.84
N HIS A 102 -3.39 -1.71 -4.50
CA HIS A 102 -2.75 -1.51 -5.80
C HIS A 102 -2.06 -0.16 -5.93
N CYS A 103 -1.11 -0.07 -6.84
CA CYS A 103 -0.55 1.19 -7.32
C CYS A 103 -0.55 1.15 -8.85
N ASN A 104 0.16 2.07 -9.52
CA ASN A 104 0.13 2.12 -10.99
C ASN A 104 0.67 0.85 -11.65
N LEU A 105 1.89 0.43 -11.28
CA LEU A 105 2.55 -0.76 -11.86
C LEU A 105 2.37 -2.02 -11.02
N GLY A 106 2.00 -1.88 -9.75
CA GLY A 106 1.94 -3.01 -8.83
C GLY A 106 3.31 -3.57 -8.42
N GLU A 107 4.40 -2.79 -8.56
CA GLU A 107 5.77 -3.30 -8.36
C GLU A 107 6.46 -2.77 -7.09
N SER A 108 6.12 -1.56 -6.64
CA SER A 108 6.85 -0.86 -5.57
C SER A 108 5.98 -0.52 -4.36
N ARG A 109 5.10 0.47 -4.47
CA ARG A 109 4.30 1.00 -3.34
C ARG A 109 3.32 -0.03 -2.75
N SER A 110 2.42 -0.56 -3.58
CA SER A 110 1.45 -1.56 -3.13
C SER A 110 2.10 -2.84 -2.61
N PRO A 111 3.02 -3.51 -3.32
CA PRO A 111 3.67 -4.69 -2.76
C PRO A 111 4.61 -4.38 -1.59
N GLY A 112 5.19 -3.19 -1.48
CA GLY A 112 5.95 -2.77 -0.30
C GLY A 112 5.09 -2.67 0.96
N ILE A 113 3.89 -2.09 0.85
CA ILE A 113 2.90 -2.08 1.95
C ILE A 113 2.46 -3.51 2.29
N GLY A 114 2.19 -4.34 1.27
CA GLY A 114 1.79 -5.73 1.46
C GLY A 114 2.85 -6.59 2.14
N LEU A 115 4.11 -6.44 1.76
CA LEU A 115 5.25 -7.09 2.40
C LEU A 115 5.31 -6.72 3.88
N LEU A 116 5.23 -5.41 4.18
CA LEU A 116 5.29 -4.92 5.55
C LEU A 116 4.15 -5.49 6.39
N TYR A 117 2.93 -5.51 5.85
CA TYR A 117 1.76 -6.10 6.50
C TYR A 117 1.96 -7.58 6.85
N LEU A 118 2.46 -8.39 5.90
CA LEU A 118 2.70 -9.81 6.14
C LEU A 118 3.79 -10.07 7.18
N ALA A 119 4.89 -9.32 7.13
CA ALA A 119 6.00 -9.47 8.07
C ALA A 119 5.59 -9.05 9.49
N GLN A 120 4.86 -7.93 9.62
CA GLN A 120 4.30 -7.46 10.89
C GLN A 120 3.39 -8.53 11.52
N ASN A 121 2.53 -9.15 10.71
CA ASN A 121 1.61 -10.20 11.14
C ASN A 121 2.22 -11.62 11.17
N ARG A 122 3.55 -11.73 11.11
CA ARG A 122 4.31 -13.00 11.15
C ARG A 122 3.83 -14.05 10.13
N LYS A 123 3.33 -13.60 8.99
CA LYS A 123 2.91 -14.46 7.85
C LYS A 123 4.08 -14.84 6.95
N ILE A 124 5.16 -14.06 7.01
CA ILE A 124 6.46 -14.31 6.38
C ILE A 124 7.57 -14.04 7.41
N PRO A 125 8.83 -14.44 7.15
CA PRO A 125 9.96 -14.09 8.00
C PRO A 125 10.03 -12.58 8.27
N ASN A 126 10.42 -12.21 9.48
CA ASN A 126 10.38 -10.83 9.93
C ASN A 126 11.65 -10.37 10.70
N GLN A 127 12.64 -11.27 10.79
CA GLN A 127 13.92 -11.02 11.49
C GLN A 127 14.69 -9.87 10.86
N ASN A 128 14.72 -9.81 9.53
CA ASN A 128 15.28 -8.71 8.76
C ASN A 128 14.54 -8.51 7.43
N LEU A 129 14.72 -7.34 6.84
CA LEU A 129 14.04 -6.96 5.61
C LEU A 129 14.44 -7.88 4.44
N GLU A 130 15.73 -8.21 4.30
CA GLU A 130 16.21 -9.04 3.19
C GLU A 130 15.56 -10.43 3.16
N GLU A 131 15.44 -11.11 4.29
CA GLU A 131 14.75 -12.40 4.40
C GLU A 131 13.25 -12.28 4.09
N ALA A 132 12.59 -11.24 4.60
CA ALA A 132 11.20 -10.96 4.29
C ALA A 132 11.00 -10.71 2.79
N GLU A 133 11.87 -9.92 2.16
CA GLU A 133 11.84 -9.64 0.72
C GLU A 133 12.02 -10.92 -0.11
N ASN A 134 12.90 -11.83 0.32
CA ASN A 134 13.12 -13.11 -0.37
C ASN A 134 11.86 -13.98 -0.30
N SER A 135 11.30 -14.18 0.90
CA SER A 135 10.07 -14.96 1.06
C SER A 135 8.87 -14.31 0.34
N PHE A 136 8.79 -12.98 0.34
CA PHE A 136 7.69 -12.27 -0.30
C PHE A 136 7.72 -12.39 -1.83
N ARG A 137 8.90 -12.47 -2.46
CA ARG A 137 9.01 -12.68 -3.92
C ARG A 137 8.46 -14.02 -4.39
N GLU A 138 8.47 -15.04 -3.53
CA GLU A 138 7.83 -16.33 -3.83
C GLU A 138 6.29 -16.20 -3.87
N LEU A 139 5.71 -15.29 -3.09
CA LEU A 139 4.28 -14.99 -3.10
C LEU A 139 3.90 -14.00 -4.21
N TYR A 140 4.77 -13.03 -4.48
CA TYR A 140 4.52 -11.92 -5.40
C TYR A 140 5.80 -11.56 -6.18
N SER A 141 6.02 -12.28 -7.29
CA SER A 141 7.24 -12.17 -8.11
C SER A 141 7.43 -10.80 -8.77
N ASN A 142 6.37 -10.01 -8.91
CA ASN A 142 6.42 -8.65 -9.43
C ASN A 142 6.99 -7.62 -8.43
N TYR A 143 7.34 -8.02 -7.21
CA TYR A 143 7.93 -7.12 -6.21
C TYR A 143 9.31 -6.62 -6.64
N LYS A 144 9.35 -5.35 -7.04
CA LYS A 144 10.53 -4.63 -7.50
C LYS A 144 10.48 -3.20 -6.97
N PRO A 145 10.71 -3.00 -5.66
CA PRO A 145 10.56 -1.70 -5.02
C PRO A 145 11.59 -0.71 -5.57
N LYS A 146 11.17 0.54 -5.76
CA LYS A 146 12.12 1.63 -5.98
C LYS A 146 12.87 1.95 -4.70
N THR A 147 14.00 2.64 -4.85
CA THR A 147 14.89 3.00 -3.73
C THR A 147 14.18 3.77 -2.62
N GLY A 148 13.19 4.59 -2.94
CA GLY A 148 12.43 5.34 -1.93
C GLY A 148 11.60 4.43 -1.04
N MET A 149 10.80 3.55 -1.65
CA MET A 149 9.99 2.57 -0.91
C MET A 149 10.87 1.57 -0.15
N ARG A 150 11.91 1.01 -0.78
CA ARG A 150 12.82 0.08 -0.10
C ARG A 150 13.58 0.76 1.04
N GLY A 151 14.02 2.00 0.84
CA GLY A 151 14.70 2.77 1.88
C GLY A 151 13.77 3.13 3.04
N PHE A 152 12.48 3.40 2.78
CA PHE A 152 11.47 3.55 3.83
C PHE A 152 11.35 2.26 4.65
N LEU A 153 11.18 1.12 3.98
CA LEU A 153 11.07 -0.18 4.65
C LEU A 153 12.31 -0.43 5.53
N LYS A 154 13.50 -0.22 4.99
CA LYS A 154 14.76 -0.37 5.73
C LYS A 154 14.84 0.55 6.95
N LYS A 155 14.43 1.81 6.81
CA LYS A 155 14.47 2.81 7.88
C LYS A 155 13.56 2.44 9.06
N TYR A 156 12.34 1.98 8.77
CA TYR A 156 11.32 1.75 9.80
C TYR A 156 11.09 0.27 10.15
N TRP A 157 11.84 -0.65 9.54
CA TRP A 157 11.64 -2.10 9.71
C TRP A 157 11.52 -2.53 11.18
N GLN A 158 12.54 -2.20 11.97
CA GLN A 158 12.61 -2.58 13.38
C GLN A 158 11.49 -1.96 14.22
N GLU A 159 10.99 -0.79 13.83
CA GLU A 159 9.87 -0.16 14.51
C GLU A 159 8.58 -0.95 14.28
N TYR A 160 8.27 -1.29 13.03
CA TYR A 160 7.07 -2.07 12.70
C TYR A 160 7.10 -3.49 13.27
N MET A 161 8.25 -4.14 13.29
CA MET A 161 8.34 -5.52 13.80
C MET A 161 8.13 -5.60 15.32
N LYS A 162 8.47 -4.54 16.08
CA LYS A 162 8.26 -4.47 17.53
C LYS A 162 6.82 -4.19 17.93
N GLN A 163 6.03 -3.54 17.08
CA GLN A 163 4.61 -3.25 17.36
C GLN A 163 3.71 -4.50 17.35
N SER A 164 4.29 -5.67 17.07
CA SER A 164 3.59 -6.96 16.92
C SER A 164 3.91 -7.94 18.06
N GLU A 165 4.48 -7.44 19.16
CA GLU A 165 4.66 -8.14 20.44
C GLU A 165 3.57 -7.71 21.43
#